data_AF-A0A3P9H5Q1-F1
#
_entry.id   AF-A0A3P9H5Q1-F1
#
_cell.length_a   1.000
_cell.length_b   1.000
_cell.length_c   1.000
_cell.angle_alpha   90.00
_cell.angle_beta   90.00
_cell.angle_gamma   90.00
#
_symmetry.space_group_name_H-M   'P 1'
#
loop_
_entity.id
_entity.type
_entity.pdbx_description
1 polymer ?
#
loop_
_entity_poly.entity_id
_entity_poly.type
_entity_poly.pdbx_seq_one_letter_code
_entity_poly.pdbx_strand_id
1 'polypeptide(L)'
;TFFYYRCSSSVTHNMNAHTASPPPPILSRCTRSSPLSYTNAAPTRQIRLVGSGSTPCSGRVEVYYGFWGTVCDDDWDLNDAIVICRQLSCGPALQTPGSAHFGLGSDPIWLDNVACSGNESSLIQCGHRGFGKHSCHHGEDAAVICSGEETSYIIVSLMKILYCSRHAAQSLENIYFCDIVEVYYNGFWGTVCDDEWDLNDSNVVCRQLSCGTALQAPGSAHFGQGSDPIWLDNVACSGSESSLTECGHRGYEKHNCGHDEDAGTCFVDQLCLPESLLLILLISGGIFLLLLFILFLVCLVRRRRKLRNSAVLYQTQSLSSSRYNIFKVKLKESLNSVFNVFQGLHKNALKTVRKIMKILMENTFHQDSQMNQKTKTVMIM
;
A
#
# COMPACT_ATOMS: atom_id res chain seq x y z
N THR A 1 -16.35 -10.79 -0.39
CA THR A 1 -15.56 -12.02 -0.55
C THR A 1 -14.96 -12.05 -1.94
N PHE A 2 -13.77 -11.46 -2.10
CA PHE A 2 -13.05 -11.48 -3.36
C PHE A 2 -12.23 -12.79 -3.43
N PHE A 3 -12.45 -13.59 -4.47
CA PHE A 3 -11.60 -14.73 -4.79
C PHE A 3 -10.49 -14.24 -5.70
N TYR A 4 -9.23 -14.35 -5.28
CA TYR A 4 -8.09 -14.13 -6.17
C TYR A 4 -7.63 -15.47 -6.76
N TYR A 5 -7.51 -15.51 -8.08
CA TYR A 5 -6.86 -16.62 -8.79
C TYR A 5 -5.37 -16.30 -8.89
N ARG A 6 -4.50 -17.18 -8.39
CA ARG A 6 -3.05 -17.08 -8.61
C ARG A 6 -2.70 -17.91 -9.84
N CYS A 7 -2.38 -17.26 -10.95
CA CYS A 7 -1.72 -17.92 -12.07
C CYS A 7 -0.21 -17.87 -11.83
N SER A 8 0.41 -19.04 -11.64
CA SER A 8 1.86 -19.21 -11.73
C SER A 8 2.21 -19.40 -13.19
N SER A 9 3.00 -18.50 -13.77
CA SER A 9 3.73 -18.76 -15.01
C SER A 9 5.13 -19.22 -14.63
N SER A 10 5.36 -20.53 -14.64
CA SER A 10 6.71 -21.10 -14.60
C SER A 10 7.34 -20.94 -15.98
N VAL A 11 8.24 -19.99 -16.13
CA VAL A 11 9.19 -19.97 -17.25
C VAL A 11 10.44 -20.71 -16.80
N THR A 12 10.57 -21.97 -17.19
CA THR A 12 11.84 -22.70 -17.09
C THR A 12 12.72 -22.30 -18.25
N HIS A 13 13.76 -21.50 -18.02
CA HIS A 13 14.84 -21.34 -19.00
C HIS A 13 15.77 -22.56 -18.89
N ASN A 14 15.68 -23.46 -19.87
CA ASN A 14 16.71 -24.47 -20.11
C ASN A 14 17.55 -23.98 -21.29
N MET A 15 18.80 -23.59 -21.02
CA MET A 15 19.76 -23.27 -22.08
C MET A 15 20.32 -24.59 -22.61
N ASN A 16 19.84 -25.03 -23.76
CA ASN A 16 20.63 -25.76 -24.75
C ASN A 16 19.88 -25.90 -26.09
N ALA A 17 20.66 -25.78 -27.16
CA ALA A 17 20.40 -26.13 -28.55
C ALA A 17 19.75 -25.09 -29.49
N HIS A 18 20.40 -25.01 -30.66
CA HIS A 18 20.14 -24.17 -31.82
C HIS A 18 18.78 -24.43 -32.49
N THR A 19 18.29 -23.37 -33.16
CA THR A 19 17.28 -23.33 -34.25
C THR A 19 15.82 -23.74 -33.93
N ALA A 20 14.92 -22.75 -34.02
CA ALA A 20 13.50 -22.76 -34.45
C ALA A 20 12.57 -21.97 -33.49
N SER A 21 11.67 -21.18 -34.08
CA SER A 21 10.74 -20.24 -33.43
C SER A 21 9.77 -20.92 -32.44
N PRO A 22 9.38 -20.27 -31.32
CA PRO A 22 8.51 -20.90 -30.31
C PRO A 22 7.02 -20.87 -30.69
N PRO A 23 6.21 -21.90 -30.30
CA PRO A 23 4.76 -21.95 -30.50
C PRO A 23 3.98 -21.20 -29.38
N PRO A 24 2.69 -20.87 -29.59
CA PRO A 24 1.91 -20.10 -28.61
C PRO A 24 1.50 -20.95 -27.37
N PRO A 25 1.44 -20.35 -26.17
CA PRO A 25 1.19 -21.09 -24.92
C PRO A 25 -0.27 -21.53 -24.76
N ILE A 26 -0.46 -22.75 -24.24
CA ILE A 26 -1.75 -23.38 -23.91
C ILE A 26 -2.14 -23.01 -22.46
N LEU A 27 -3.40 -22.60 -22.24
CA LEU A 27 -3.95 -22.20 -20.94
C LEU A 27 -4.29 -23.42 -20.05
N SER A 28 -3.70 -23.52 -18.85
CA SER A 28 -4.08 -24.50 -17.82
C SER A 28 -4.96 -23.90 -16.72
N ARG A 29 -5.96 -24.69 -16.27
CA ARG A 29 -7.06 -24.37 -15.33
C ARG A 29 -6.61 -23.96 -13.92
N CYS A 30 -7.32 -23.00 -13.33
CA CYS A 30 -7.25 -22.66 -11.89
C CYS A 30 -8.35 -23.38 -11.07
N THR A 31 -8.00 -23.90 -9.89
CA THR A 31 -8.93 -24.40 -8.86
C THR A 31 -9.02 -23.45 -7.65
N ARG A 32 -10.18 -23.41 -7.00
CA ARG A 32 -10.57 -22.43 -5.96
C ARG A 32 -10.12 -22.88 -4.55
N SER A 33 -9.42 -22.02 -3.80
CA SER A 33 -9.11 -22.21 -2.37
C SER A 33 -9.92 -21.25 -1.48
N SER A 34 -10.21 -21.70 -0.25
CA SER A 34 -11.07 -21.09 0.79
C SER A 34 -10.51 -19.78 1.38
N PRO A 35 -11.34 -18.90 1.98
CA PRO A 35 -10.91 -17.57 2.45
C PRO A 35 -10.13 -17.63 3.77
N LEU A 36 -9.04 -16.86 3.85
CA LEU A 36 -8.27 -16.65 5.07
C LEU A 36 -9.02 -15.72 6.04
N SER A 37 -9.09 -16.12 7.31
CA SER A 37 -9.49 -15.27 8.43
C SER A 37 -8.49 -14.13 8.62
N TYR A 38 -9.00 -12.90 8.75
CA TYR A 38 -8.24 -11.77 9.27
C TYR A 38 -7.82 -12.06 10.71
N THR A 39 -6.53 -12.27 10.93
CA THR A 39 -5.90 -12.02 12.23
C THR A 39 -5.04 -10.78 12.09
N ASN A 40 -5.23 -9.82 13.00
CA ASN A 40 -4.34 -8.68 13.18
C ASN A 40 -2.87 -9.14 13.16
N ALA A 41 -2.10 -8.64 12.20
CA ALA A 41 -0.66 -8.64 12.27
C ALA A 41 -0.19 -7.29 11.71
N ALA A 42 0.11 -6.36 12.63
CA ALA A 42 1.20 -5.43 12.40
C ALA A 42 2.46 -6.25 12.01
N PRO A 43 3.42 -5.70 11.25
CA PRO A 43 4.70 -6.38 11.09
C PRO A 43 5.37 -6.36 12.46
N THR A 44 5.18 -7.41 13.26
CA THR A 44 5.96 -7.59 14.48
C THR A 44 7.40 -7.78 14.01
N ARG A 45 8.27 -6.80 14.24
CA ARG A 45 9.72 -7.00 14.13
C ARG A 45 10.07 -8.16 15.07
N GLN A 46 10.23 -9.35 14.50
CA GLN A 46 10.54 -10.59 15.22
C GLN A 46 12.03 -10.67 15.62
N ILE A 47 12.81 -9.63 15.33
CA ILE A 47 14.25 -9.55 15.61
C ILE A 47 14.57 -8.19 16.21
N ARG A 48 15.52 -8.17 17.15
CA ARG A 48 16.18 -6.95 17.66
C ARG A 48 17.70 -7.15 17.76
N LEU A 49 18.43 -6.04 17.69
CA LEU A 49 19.86 -5.99 17.96
C LEU A 49 20.10 -5.29 19.30
N VAL A 50 20.80 -5.95 20.22
CA VAL A 50 21.01 -5.47 21.59
C VAL A 50 22.42 -5.81 22.08
N GLY A 51 22.79 -5.26 23.23
CA GLY A 51 24.06 -5.57 23.90
C GLY A 51 24.90 -4.35 24.20
N SER A 52 26.09 -4.57 24.77
CA SER A 52 27.01 -3.50 25.08
C SER A 52 27.63 -2.96 23.78
N GLY A 53 27.50 -1.66 23.53
CA GLY A 53 28.00 -1.03 22.30
C GLY A 53 27.18 -1.33 21.06
N SER A 54 25.97 -1.89 21.20
CA SER A 54 25.06 -2.08 20.06
C SER A 54 24.57 -0.75 19.50
N THR A 55 24.34 -0.72 18.20
CA THR A 55 23.65 0.36 17.48
C THR A 55 22.34 -0.18 16.88
N PRO A 56 21.50 0.64 16.25
CA PRO A 56 20.34 0.13 15.50
C PRO A 56 20.68 -0.93 14.43
N CYS A 57 21.93 -0.92 13.93
CA CYS A 57 22.41 -1.77 12.84
C CYS A 57 23.60 -2.66 13.21
N SER A 58 23.90 -2.78 14.51
CA SER A 58 24.90 -3.72 15.01
C SER A 58 24.58 -4.18 16.42
N GLY A 59 24.72 -5.48 16.69
CA GLY A 59 24.47 -6.02 18.03
C GLY A 59 24.27 -7.52 18.04
N ARG A 60 24.12 -8.07 19.25
CA ARG A 60 23.67 -9.45 19.47
C ARG A 60 22.27 -9.62 18.89
N VAL A 61 22.05 -10.70 18.16
CA VAL A 61 20.77 -10.99 17.51
C VAL A 61 19.85 -11.70 18.50
N GLU A 62 18.66 -11.15 18.70
CA GLU A 62 17.61 -11.80 19.48
C GLU A 62 16.33 -11.91 18.66
N VAL A 63 15.67 -13.07 18.75
CA VAL A 63 14.45 -13.44 18.03
C VAL A 63 13.27 -13.53 18.99
N TYR A 64 12.10 -13.08 18.58
CA TYR A 64 10.86 -13.23 19.35
C TYR A 64 10.08 -14.47 18.93
N TYR A 65 9.96 -15.44 19.84
CA TYR A 65 9.13 -16.63 19.68
C TYR A 65 8.32 -16.89 20.97
N GLY A 66 7.30 -16.06 21.18
CA GLY A 66 6.52 -16.01 22.44
C GLY A 66 7.21 -15.21 23.55
N PHE A 67 8.54 -15.27 23.61
CA PHE A 67 9.42 -14.37 24.35
C PHE A 67 10.75 -14.21 23.59
N TRP A 68 11.58 -13.25 24.00
CA TRP A 68 12.88 -12.99 23.38
C TRP A 68 13.88 -14.11 23.71
N GLY A 69 14.81 -14.36 22.80
CA GLY A 69 15.87 -15.32 22.97
C GLY A 69 16.97 -15.15 21.93
N THR A 70 18.15 -15.67 22.19
CA THR A 70 19.36 -15.44 21.38
C THR A 70 19.48 -16.45 20.23
N VAL A 71 20.50 -16.26 19.40
CA VAL A 71 20.87 -17.14 18.28
C VAL A 71 22.30 -17.62 18.52
N CYS A 72 22.57 -18.91 18.30
CA CYS A 72 23.92 -19.46 18.39
C CYS A 72 24.77 -19.11 17.17
N ASP A 73 26.08 -18.97 17.34
CA ASP A 73 27.06 -18.65 16.31
C ASP A 73 27.62 -19.87 15.54
N ASP A 74 27.15 -21.08 15.86
CA ASP A 74 27.42 -22.29 15.07
C ASP A 74 26.84 -22.16 13.65
N ASP A 75 27.70 -22.36 12.65
CA ASP A 75 27.46 -22.13 11.21
C ASP A 75 27.07 -20.68 10.84
N TRP A 76 27.26 -19.70 11.74
CA TRP A 76 26.85 -18.31 11.54
C TRP A 76 27.70 -17.57 10.52
N ASP A 77 27.11 -17.25 9.37
CA ASP A 77 27.84 -16.72 8.22
C ASP A 77 27.26 -15.41 7.64
N LEU A 78 27.95 -14.87 6.64
CA LEU A 78 27.56 -13.59 6.04
C LEU A 78 26.19 -13.67 5.34
N ASN A 79 25.73 -14.83 4.90
CA ASN A 79 24.39 -14.99 4.32
C ASN A 79 23.30 -14.80 5.38
N ASP A 80 23.54 -15.28 6.60
CA ASP A 80 22.63 -15.04 7.73
C ASP A 80 22.56 -13.54 8.07
N ALA A 81 23.72 -12.89 8.12
CA ALA A 81 23.78 -11.44 8.32
C ALA A 81 23.13 -10.66 7.18
N ILE A 82 23.26 -11.08 5.92
CA ILE A 82 22.60 -10.45 4.76
C ILE A 82 21.08 -10.46 4.96
N VAL A 83 20.51 -11.58 5.41
CA VAL A 83 19.07 -11.69 5.70
C VAL A 83 18.68 -10.73 6.82
N ILE A 84 19.44 -10.67 7.93
CA ILE A 84 19.12 -9.79 9.06
C ILE A 84 19.28 -8.32 8.70
N CYS A 85 20.40 -7.93 8.10
CA CYS A 85 20.65 -6.56 7.72
C CYS A 85 19.61 -6.06 6.72
N ARG A 86 19.16 -6.91 5.79
CA ARG A 86 18.03 -6.60 4.91
C ARG A 86 16.69 -6.55 5.65
N GLN A 87 16.43 -7.49 6.55
CA GLN A 87 15.20 -7.55 7.35
C GLN A 87 15.05 -6.32 8.27
N LEU A 88 16.15 -5.76 8.73
CA LEU A 88 16.22 -4.56 9.56
C LEU A 88 16.42 -3.27 8.75
N SER A 89 16.58 -3.36 7.42
CA SER A 89 16.88 -2.24 6.52
C SER A 89 18.21 -1.50 6.82
N CYS A 90 19.20 -2.21 7.34
CA CYS A 90 20.48 -1.68 7.81
C CYS A 90 21.62 -1.70 6.78
N GLY A 91 21.29 -1.91 5.50
CA GLY A 91 22.28 -1.96 4.43
C GLY A 91 22.93 -3.33 4.21
N PRO A 92 24.03 -3.38 3.43
CA PRO A 92 24.87 -4.55 3.32
C PRO A 92 25.36 -5.08 4.68
N ALA A 93 25.46 -6.40 4.81
CA ALA A 93 26.14 -7.02 5.95
C ALA A 93 27.65 -6.81 5.84
N LEU A 94 28.30 -6.37 6.91
CA LEU A 94 29.75 -6.20 6.97
C LEU A 94 30.44 -7.34 7.71
N GLN A 95 29.91 -7.76 8.86
CA GLN A 95 30.52 -8.77 9.72
C GLN A 95 29.50 -9.61 10.49
N THR A 96 29.93 -10.82 10.85
CA THR A 96 29.23 -11.75 11.76
C THR A 96 30.08 -12.06 12.99
N PRO A 97 30.16 -11.15 13.97
CA PRO A 97 30.87 -11.45 15.21
C PRO A 97 30.14 -12.57 15.96
N GLY A 98 30.88 -13.62 16.32
CA GLY A 98 30.43 -14.66 17.23
C GLY A 98 30.87 -14.40 18.67
N SER A 99 30.87 -15.45 19.47
CA SER A 99 31.45 -15.52 20.80
C SER A 99 30.95 -14.43 21.76
N ALA A 100 29.65 -14.11 21.68
CA ALA A 100 29.02 -13.08 22.49
C ALA A 100 29.73 -11.71 22.44
N HIS A 101 30.19 -11.30 21.25
CA HIS A 101 30.91 -10.04 21.03
C HIS A 101 30.24 -8.80 21.64
N PHE A 102 28.90 -8.73 21.61
CA PHE A 102 28.10 -7.64 22.20
C PHE A 102 27.60 -7.96 23.62
N GLY A 103 28.22 -8.93 24.27
CA GLY A 103 27.83 -9.46 25.58
C GLY A 103 26.89 -10.65 25.48
N LEU A 104 26.84 -11.40 26.57
CA LEU A 104 26.03 -12.61 26.74
C LEU A 104 24.55 -12.23 26.86
N GLY A 105 23.67 -13.03 26.26
CA GLY A 105 22.26 -13.07 26.59
C GLY A 105 21.99 -13.82 27.90
N SER A 106 20.74 -13.74 28.34
CA SER A 106 20.23 -14.41 29.54
C SER A 106 18.94 -15.19 29.29
N ASP A 107 18.31 -14.95 28.15
CA ASP A 107 17.07 -15.58 27.72
C ASP A 107 17.36 -16.81 26.84
N PRO A 108 16.41 -17.71 26.58
CA PRO A 108 16.69 -18.96 25.87
C PRO A 108 17.35 -18.79 24.50
N ILE A 109 18.18 -19.76 24.11
CA ILE A 109 18.77 -19.79 22.77
C ILE A 109 17.73 -20.40 21.82
N TRP A 110 17.25 -19.60 20.87
CA TRP A 110 16.17 -20.00 19.98
C TRP A 110 16.62 -20.72 18.75
N LEU A 111 17.67 -20.24 18.11
CA LEU A 111 18.12 -20.75 16.83
C LEU A 111 19.57 -21.23 16.95
N ASP A 112 19.85 -22.32 16.24
CA ASP A 112 21.14 -22.99 16.17
C ASP A 112 21.31 -23.60 14.78
N ASN A 113 22.55 -23.61 14.28
CA ASN A 113 22.94 -23.92 12.91
C ASN A 113 22.02 -23.24 11.90
N VAL A 114 21.94 -21.91 11.98
CA VAL A 114 21.21 -21.12 10.99
C VAL A 114 21.97 -21.19 9.68
N ALA A 115 21.26 -21.51 8.60
CA ALA A 115 21.84 -21.71 7.28
C ALA A 115 20.96 -21.01 6.25
N CYS A 116 21.04 -19.69 6.19
CA CYS A 116 20.38 -18.89 5.17
C CYS A 116 21.05 -19.08 3.80
N SER A 117 20.26 -19.03 2.72
CA SER A 117 20.76 -18.88 1.36
C SER A 117 21.06 -17.43 0.97
N GLY A 118 20.70 -16.47 1.85
CA GLY A 118 20.83 -15.03 1.65
C GLY A 118 19.61 -14.39 0.99
N ASN A 119 18.63 -15.18 0.55
CA ASN A 119 17.45 -14.73 -0.18
C ASN A 119 16.18 -14.71 0.67
N GLU A 120 16.20 -15.26 1.88
CA GLU A 120 15.08 -15.33 2.81
C GLU A 120 14.63 -13.95 3.28
N SER A 121 13.32 -13.72 3.40
CA SER A 121 12.81 -12.42 3.84
C SER A 121 12.89 -12.19 5.35
N SER A 122 13.17 -13.25 6.12
CA SER A 122 13.34 -13.21 7.57
C SER A 122 14.23 -14.35 8.05
N LEU A 123 15.02 -14.11 9.10
CA LEU A 123 15.92 -15.11 9.70
C LEU A 123 15.20 -16.41 10.08
N ILE A 124 13.96 -16.32 10.56
CA ILE A 124 13.17 -17.50 10.97
C ILE A 124 12.71 -18.39 9.81
N GLN A 125 12.95 -17.97 8.56
CA GLN A 125 12.66 -18.76 7.36
C GLN A 125 13.89 -19.53 6.87
N CYS A 126 15.08 -19.22 7.39
CA CYS A 126 16.30 -19.92 7.05
C CYS A 126 16.27 -21.35 7.60
N GLY A 127 17.10 -22.22 7.03
CA GLY A 127 17.32 -23.54 7.61
C GLY A 127 17.86 -23.39 9.04
N HIS A 128 17.30 -24.14 9.99
CA HIS A 128 17.77 -24.16 11.38
C HIS A 128 17.30 -25.44 12.07
N ARG A 129 17.91 -25.84 13.19
CA ARG A 129 17.58 -27.10 13.91
C ARG A 129 16.16 -27.14 14.50
N GLY A 130 15.51 -25.98 14.58
CA GLY A 130 14.18 -25.78 15.14
C GLY A 130 14.25 -25.00 16.45
N PHE A 131 13.19 -24.25 16.78
CA PHE A 131 13.18 -23.38 17.96
C PHE A 131 13.51 -24.13 19.26
N GLY A 132 14.49 -23.60 20.00
CA GLY A 132 14.93 -24.13 21.30
C GLY A 132 15.73 -25.43 21.23
N LYS A 133 16.10 -25.89 20.02
CA LYS A 133 16.96 -27.07 19.83
C LYS A 133 18.37 -26.60 19.51
N HIS A 134 19.23 -26.59 20.52
CA HIS A 134 20.62 -26.17 20.39
C HIS A 134 21.57 -27.00 21.26
N SER A 135 22.86 -26.97 20.94
CA SER A 135 23.94 -27.47 21.82
C SER A 135 24.72 -26.34 22.50
N CYS A 136 24.38 -25.09 22.21
CA CYS A 136 25.18 -23.93 22.57
C CYS A 136 24.92 -23.39 23.98
N HIS A 137 25.85 -22.57 24.47
CA HIS A 137 25.71 -21.70 25.64
C HIS A 137 25.78 -20.23 25.24
N HIS A 138 25.44 -19.30 26.15
CA HIS A 138 25.43 -17.85 25.80
C HIS A 138 26.77 -17.25 25.44
N GLY A 139 27.88 -17.97 25.66
CA GLY A 139 29.19 -17.56 25.17
C GLY A 139 29.32 -17.69 23.66
N GLU A 140 28.34 -18.30 23.00
CA GLU A 140 28.22 -18.55 21.56
C GLU A 140 27.07 -17.70 20.97
N ASP A 141 26.62 -16.65 21.67
CA ASP A 141 25.57 -15.79 21.13
C ASP A 141 26.07 -15.01 19.91
N ALA A 142 25.37 -15.17 18.80
CA ALA A 142 25.67 -14.57 17.52
C ALA A 142 25.31 -13.08 17.46
N ALA A 143 26.09 -12.34 16.67
CA ALA A 143 25.88 -10.93 16.40
C ALA A 143 26.03 -10.62 14.91
N VAL A 144 25.54 -9.43 14.53
CA VAL A 144 25.76 -8.87 13.20
C VAL A 144 26.28 -7.44 13.31
N ILE A 145 27.07 -7.05 12.32
CA ILE A 145 27.42 -5.66 12.03
C ILE A 145 27.04 -5.41 10.58
N CYS A 146 26.02 -4.58 10.37
CA CYS A 146 25.64 -4.09 9.06
C CYS A 146 26.41 -2.81 8.75
N SER A 147 26.38 -2.37 7.49
CA SER A 147 27.09 -1.15 7.08
C SER A 147 26.53 0.10 7.75
N GLY A 148 25.25 0.07 8.12
CA GLY A 148 24.53 1.29 8.51
C GLY A 148 24.38 2.26 7.33
N GLU A 149 24.91 1.91 6.15
CA GLU A 149 24.50 2.47 4.86
C GLU A 149 23.15 1.85 4.58
N GLU A 150 22.09 2.36 5.23
CA GLU A 150 20.74 1.95 4.93
C GLU A 150 20.62 1.84 3.42
N THR A 151 20.38 0.62 2.89
CA THR A 151 19.95 0.48 1.51
C THR A 151 18.76 1.41 1.42
N SER A 152 18.96 2.55 0.76
CA SER A 152 18.20 3.78 0.94
C SER A 152 16.83 3.61 0.30
N TYR A 153 16.05 2.77 0.96
CA TYR A 153 14.68 2.42 0.73
C TYR A 153 14.09 2.26 2.12
N ILE A 154 13.61 3.41 2.64
CA ILE A 154 12.56 3.52 3.64
C ILE A 154 12.99 3.19 5.08
N ILE A 155 13.48 4.19 5.83
CA ILE A 155 12.70 4.90 6.86
C ILE A 155 13.13 6.38 6.83
N VAL A 156 12.63 7.12 5.83
CA VAL A 156 12.07 8.42 6.20
C VAL A 156 11.19 8.10 7.38
N SER A 157 11.36 8.83 8.49
CA SER A 157 10.24 9.24 9.31
C SER A 157 8.91 8.69 8.77
N LEU A 158 8.15 7.83 9.47
CA LEU A 158 6.70 7.76 9.22
C LEU A 158 6.08 9.18 9.32
N MET A 159 6.37 10.04 8.36
CA MET A 159 5.78 11.34 8.25
C MET A 159 4.35 11.06 7.91
N LYS A 160 3.53 11.23 8.92
CA LYS A 160 2.16 10.85 8.89
C LYS A 160 1.43 12.06 8.31
N ILE A 161 1.22 12.04 7.01
CA ILE A 161 0.09 12.78 6.43
C ILE A 161 -1.15 11.95 6.72
N LEU A 162 -1.60 11.97 7.98
CA LEU A 162 -2.85 11.33 8.32
C LEU A 162 -3.93 12.28 7.87
N TYR A 163 -4.56 11.90 6.76
CA TYR A 163 -5.72 12.52 6.15
C TYR A 163 -5.40 13.45 4.99
N CYS A 164 -6.15 13.20 3.91
CA CYS A 164 -6.70 14.25 3.07
C CYS A 164 -7.50 15.20 3.98
N SER A 165 -6.81 16.11 4.68
CA SER A 165 -7.46 17.20 5.37
C SER A 165 -8.23 17.98 4.33
N ARG A 166 -9.56 18.03 4.47
CA ARG A 166 -10.44 18.93 3.69
C ARG A 166 -10.20 20.39 4.12
N HIS A 167 -8.96 20.83 4.10
CA HIS A 167 -8.61 22.21 3.79
C HIS A 167 -8.29 22.30 2.29
N ALA A 168 -9.09 21.59 1.48
CA ALA A 168 -9.27 21.90 0.08
C ALA A 168 -9.90 23.30 0.03
N ALA A 169 -9.06 24.33 -0.02
CA ALA A 169 -9.48 25.60 -0.58
C ALA A 169 -10.05 25.27 -1.96
N GLN A 170 -11.36 25.49 -2.11
CA GLN A 170 -12.11 25.18 -3.32
C GLN A 170 -11.51 25.94 -4.50
N SER A 171 -10.66 25.26 -5.25
CA SER A 171 -10.15 25.67 -6.55
C SER A 171 -10.26 24.42 -7.41
N LEU A 172 -11.13 24.45 -8.41
CA LEU A 172 -11.60 23.30 -9.20
C LEU A 172 -10.53 22.68 -10.12
N GLU A 173 -9.25 22.91 -9.88
CA GLU A 173 -8.18 22.50 -10.80
C GLU A 173 -7.06 21.67 -10.14
N ASN A 174 -6.86 21.70 -8.82
CA ASN A 174 -5.81 20.89 -8.15
C ASN A 174 -6.24 20.42 -6.74
N ILE A 175 -5.90 19.17 -6.38
CA ILE A 175 -6.02 18.65 -5.01
C ILE A 175 -4.70 18.92 -4.30
N TYR A 176 -4.75 19.72 -3.23
CA TYR A 176 -3.61 20.04 -2.39
C TYR A 176 -3.55 19.12 -1.17
N PHE A 177 -2.36 18.64 -0.84
CA PHE A 177 -2.06 17.89 0.39
C PHE A 177 -1.20 18.76 1.27
N CYS A 178 -1.57 18.87 2.54
CA CYS A 178 -0.94 19.76 3.49
C CYS A 178 -1.02 19.14 4.89
N ASP A 179 0.09 19.07 5.61
CA ASP A 179 0.11 18.55 6.97
C ASP A 179 1.33 19.04 7.77
N ILE A 180 1.34 18.75 9.08
CA ILE A 180 2.49 18.93 9.98
C ILE A 180 3.61 17.98 9.55
N VAL A 181 4.86 18.44 9.65
CA VAL A 181 6.05 17.63 9.40
C VAL A 181 6.51 17.00 10.70
N GLU A 182 6.44 15.67 10.76
CA GLU A 182 6.96 14.89 11.89
C GLU A 182 8.18 14.07 11.46
N VAL A 183 9.14 13.88 12.38
CA VAL A 183 10.39 13.11 12.24
C VAL A 183 10.38 11.93 13.22
N TYR A 184 10.79 10.74 12.77
CA TYR A 184 11.04 9.60 13.67
C TYR A 184 12.48 9.61 14.15
N TYR A 185 12.69 9.68 15.45
CA TYR A 185 14.02 9.57 16.04
C TYR A 185 13.97 8.83 17.37
N ASN A 186 14.98 8.00 17.64
CA ASN A 186 15.16 7.28 18.90
C ASN A 186 13.92 6.50 19.41
N GLY A 187 13.13 5.93 18.50
CA GLY A 187 11.97 5.11 18.86
C GLY A 187 10.63 5.85 18.90
N PHE A 188 10.62 7.19 18.78
CA PHE A 188 9.44 8.02 18.95
C PHE A 188 9.22 9.02 17.79
N TRP A 189 7.96 9.44 17.65
CA TRP A 189 7.51 10.52 16.78
C TRP A 189 7.83 11.88 17.39
N GLY A 190 7.91 12.93 16.58
CA GLY A 190 8.08 14.29 17.05
C GLY A 190 8.11 15.31 15.93
N THR A 191 7.88 16.58 16.25
CA THR A 191 7.68 17.65 15.27
C THR A 191 8.98 18.37 14.90
N VAL A 192 8.90 19.25 13.90
CA VAL A 192 9.99 20.12 13.44
C VAL A 192 9.58 21.56 13.69
N CYS A 193 10.48 22.38 14.24
CA CYS A 193 10.24 23.81 14.44
C CYS A 193 10.28 24.59 13.11
N ASP A 194 9.47 25.65 13.02
CA ASP A 194 9.38 26.54 11.86
C ASP A 194 10.44 27.64 11.83
N ASP A 195 11.31 27.73 12.84
CA ASP A 195 12.50 28.58 12.82
C ASP A 195 13.39 28.21 11.61
N GLU A 196 13.63 29.20 10.76
CA GLU A 196 14.33 29.07 9.46
C GLU A 196 13.61 28.20 8.40
N TRP A 197 12.43 27.66 8.69
CA TRP A 197 11.68 26.77 7.79
C TRP A 197 11.21 27.46 6.50
N ASP A 198 11.68 26.95 5.37
CA ASP A 198 11.42 27.51 4.05
C ASP A 198 11.00 26.46 2.99
N LEU A 199 10.83 26.94 1.75
CA LEU A 199 10.41 26.09 0.64
C LEU A 199 11.49 25.08 0.22
N ASN A 200 12.77 25.34 0.47
CA ASN A 200 13.84 24.37 0.23
C ASN A 200 13.71 23.19 1.20
N ASP A 201 13.39 23.45 2.47
CA ASP A 201 13.15 22.40 3.46
C ASP A 201 11.95 21.54 3.07
N SER A 202 10.83 22.18 2.74
CA SER A 202 9.64 21.48 2.25
C SER A 202 9.90 20.72 0.95
N ASN A 203 10.78 21.19 0.06
CA ASN A 203 11.18 20.44 -1.13
C ASN A 203 12.04 19.22 -0.80
N VAL A 204 12.89 19.28 0.24
CA VAL A 204 13.60 18.10 0.74
C VAL A 204 12.61 17.11 1.34
N VAL A 205 11.64 17.57 2.14
CA VAL A 205 10.54 16.74 2.64
C VAL A 205 9.83 16.04 1.49
N CYS A 206 9.46 16.77 0.43
CA CYS A 206 8.77 16.15 -0.69
C CYS A 206 9.62 15.27 -1.59
N ARG A 207 10.92 15.56 -1.70
CA ARG A 207 11.87 14.65 -2.33
C ARG A 207 11.94 13.34 -1.54
N GLN A 208 12.06 13.46 -0.23
CA GLN A 208 12.18 12.34 0.70
C GLN A 208 10.92 11.46 0.68
N LEU A 209 9.71 12.04 0.59
CA LEU A 209 8.45 11.31 0.47
C LEU A 209 8.03 10.96 -0.97
N SER A 210 8.79 11.38 -1.98
CA SER A 210 8.39 11.27 -3.39
C SER A 210 7.04 11.92 -3.72
N CYS A 211 6.72 13.06 -3.08
CA CYS A 211 5.50 13.84 -3.35
C CYS A 211 5.64 14.95 -4.41
N GLY A 212 6.75 14.95 -5.14
CA GLY A 212 7.00 15.93 -6.20
C GLY A 212 7.62 17.22 -5.66
N THR A 213 7.13 18.37 -6.13
CA THR A 213 7.63 19.69 -5.72
C THR A 213 6.71 20.25 -4.66
N ALA A 214 7.29 20.73 -3.55
CA ALA A 214 6.52 21.41 -2.52
C ALA A 214 5.98 22.75 -3.04
N LEU A 215 4.77 23.07 -2.63
CA LEU A 215 4.10 24.32 -2.94
C LEU A 215 4.23 25.36 -1.84
N GLN A 216 4.22 24.91 -0.58
CA GLN A 216 4.27 25.79 0.59
C GLN A 216 5.05 25.12 1.71
N ALA A 217 5.63 25.95 2.57
CA ALA A 217 6.29 25.61 3.81
C ALA A 217 5.60 26.39 4.96
N PRO A 218 4.39 25.98 5.40
CA PRO A 218 3.68 26.68 6.46
C PRO A 218 4.40 26.50 7.80
N GLY A 219 4.44 27.56 8.60
CA GLY A 219 4.90 27.52 9.99
C GLY A 219 3.76 27.77 10.97
N SER A 220 4.12 28.07 12.20
CA SER A 220 3.25 28.56 13.26
C SER A 220 2.06 27.64 13.54
N ALA A 221 2.32 26.33 13.54
CA ALA A 221 1.31 25.29 13.78
C ALA A 221 0.07 25.45 12.88
N HIS A 222 0.25 25.83 11.61
CA HIS A 222 -0.85 26.14 10.69
C HIS A 222 -1.91 25.03 10.59
N PHE A 223 -1.51 23.78 10.81
CA PHE A 223 -2.37 22.60 10.76
C PHE A 223 -2.77 22.04 12.14
N GLY A 224 -2.39 22.74 13.21
CA GLY A 224 -2.51 22.27 14.59
C GLY A 224 -1.15 22.10 15.23
N GLN A 225 -1.17 21.97 16.56
CA GLN A 225 -0.01 21.75 17.39
C GLN A 225 0.18 20.25 17.62
N GLY A 226 1.43 19.80 17.54
CA GLY A 226 1.86 18.48 17.97
C GLY A 226 1.76 18.31 19.49
N SER A 227 1.99 17.08 19.93
CA SER A 227 2.02 16.70 21.35
C SER A 227 3.22 15.84 21.75
N ASP A 228 4.03 15.47 20.76
CA ASP A 228 5.22 14.63 20.89
C ASP A 228 6.48 15.53 20.95
N PRO A 229 7.69 15.03 21.23
CA PRO A 229 8.89 15.87 21.30
C PRO A 229 9.14 16.73 20.04
N ILE A 230 9.80 17.88 20.17
CA ILE A 230 10.28 18.64 19.00
C ILE A 230 11.70 18.15 18.69
N TRP A 231 11.88 17.50 17.54
CA TRP A 231 13.16 16.87 17.22
C TRP A 231 14.16 17.83 16.61
N LEU A 232 13.72 18.70 15.71
CA LEU A 232 14.59 19.54 14.90
C LEU A 232 14.22 21.01 15.04
N ASP A 233 15.26 21.84 15.02
CA ASP A 233 15.19 23.30 15.12
C ASP A 233 16.26 23.93 14.21
N ASN A 234 15.94 25.10 13.66
CA ASN A 234 16.68 25.80 12.61
C ASN A 234 17.07 24.86 11.47
N VAL A 235 16.08 24.17 10.89
CA VAL A 235 16.33 23.35 9.70
C VAL A 235 16.58 24.30 8.53
N ALA A 236 17.74 24.17 7.89
CA ALA A 236 18.18 25.03 6.81
C ALA A 236 18.77 24.17 5.68
N CYS A 237 17.90 23.63 4.84
CA CYS A 237 18.26 22.86 3.66
C CYS A 237 18.71 23.78 2.51
N SER A 238 19.68 23.31 1.73
CA SER A 238 19.99 23.89 0.41
C SER A 238 18.94 23.56 -0.65
N GLY A 239 18.08 22.57 -0.37
CA GLY A 239 17.05 22.08 -1.27
C GLY A 239 17.54 20.93 -2.15
N SER A 240 18.76 20.42 -1.96
CA SER A 240 19.35 19.31 -2.74
C SER A 240 19.51 18.01 -1.96
N GLU A 241 19.32 18.08 -0.64
CA GLU A 241 19.42 16.98 0.32
C GLU A 241 18.39 15.89 0.01
N SER A 242 18.73 14.64 0.32
CA SER A 242 17.82 13.51 0.10
C SER A 242 16.85 13.29 1.26
N SER A 243 17.19 13.83 2.43
CA SER A 243 16.43 13.72 3.67
C SER A 243 16.56 14.98 4.52
N LEU A 244 15.52 15.28 5.30
CA LEU A 244 15.50 16.42 6.22
C LEU A 244 16.61 16.35 7.30
N THR A 245 17.03 15.14 7.67
CA THR A 245 18.10 14.92 8.66
C THR A 245 19.51 15.14 8.11
N GLU A 246 19.66 15.38 6.80
CA GLU A 246 20.93 15.74 6.16
C GLU A 246 21.12 17.27 6.07
N CYS A 247 20.04 18.03 6.30
CA CYS A 247 20.08 19.47 6.27
C CYS A 247 20.84 20.04 7.47
N GLY A 248 21.28 21.30 7.37
CA GLY A 248 21.79 22.01 8.53
C GLY A 248 20.69 22.11 9.59
N HIS A 249 20.99 21.71 10.84
CA HIS A 249 20.08 21.83 11.97
C HIS A 249 20.87 21.87 13.28
N ARG A 250 20.26 22.32 14.38
CA ARG A 250 20.94 22.44 15.71
C ARG A 250 21.27 21.11 16.39
N GLY A 251 20.69 20.01 15.90
CA GLY A 251 20.82 18.67 16.45
C GLY A 251 19.55 18.25 17.19
N TYR A 252 19.38 16.94 17.38
CA TYR A 252 18.16 16.38 17.98
C TYR A 252 17.92 16.89 19.40
N GLU A 253 16.66 17.23 19.71
CA GLU A 253 16.17 17.79 20.99
C GLU A 253 16.78 19.14 21.40
N LYS A 254 17.60 19.76 20.54
CA LYS A 254 18.21 21.06 20.80
C LYS A 254 17.38 22.15 20.13
N HIS A 255 16.30 22.54 20.81
CA HIS A 255 15.37 23.56 20.33
C HIS A 255 15.04 24.59 21.40
N ASN A 256 14.63 25.79 20.98
CA ASN A 256 13.96 26.76 21.86
C ASN A 256 12.47 26.95 21.52
N CYS A 257 11.92 26.08 20.67
CA CYS A 257 10.57 26.23 20.17
C CYS A 257 9.49 25.60 21.05
N GLY A 258 8.27 26.11 20.93
CA GLY A 258 7.02 25.47 21.38
C GLY A 258 6.27 24.81 20.22
N HIS A 259 5.19 24.05 20.52
CA HIS A 259 4.38 23.44 19.45
C HIS A 259 3.55 24.44 18.65
N ASP A 260 3.41 25.68 19.12
CA ASP A 260 2.88 26.79 18.32
C ASP A 260 3.79 27.16 17.14
N GLU A 261 5.01 26.63 17.10
CA GLU A 261 6.02 26.80 16.05
C GLU A 261 6.19 25.53 15.21
N ASP A 262 5.25 24.58 15.26
CA ASP A 262 5.36 23.36 14.45
C ASP A 262 5.25 23.67 12.94
N ALA A 263 6.24 23.19 12.18
CA ALA A 263 6.34 23.33 10.75
C ALA A 263 5.46 22.34 9.98
N GLY A 264 4.99 22.76 8.81
CA GLY A 264 4.20 21.96 7.89
C GLY A 264 4.74 21.99 6.46
N THR A 265 4.15 21.17 5.60
CA THR A 265 4.45 21.18 4.16
C THR A 265 3.18 20.99 3.33
N CYS A 266 3.15 21.59 2.13
CA CYS A 266 2.07 21.40 1.17
C CYS A 266 2.58 21.00 -0.21
N PHE A 267 1.86 20.14 -0.93
CA PHE A 267 2.17 19.72 -2.31
C PHE A 267 0.91 19.30 -3.09
N VAL A 268 1.07 19.02 -4.39
CA VAL A 268 0.03 18.39 -5.23
C VAL A 268 0.46 16.96 -5.52
N ASP A 269 -0.37 15.98 -5.20
CA ASP A 269 -0.16 14.63 -5.68
C ASP A 269 -0.82 14.47 -7.06
N GLN A 270 0.00 14.21 -8.08
CA GLN A 270 -0.45 13.88 -9.43
C GLN A 270 -0.95 12.43 -9.56
N LEU A 271 -0.71 11.58 -8.55
CA LEU A 271 -0.94 10.12 -8.60
C LEU A 271 -2.13 9.63 -7.76
N CYS A 272 -2.82 10.50 -7.02
CA CYS A 272 -4.09 10.16 -6.39
C CYS A 272 -5.20 10.02 -7.45
N LEU A 273 -5.18 8.92 -8.21
CA LEU A 273 -6.41 8.42 -8.82
C LEU A 273 -7.31 8.05 -7.64
N PRO A 274 -8.47 8.70 -7.46
CA PRO A 274 -9.32 8.36 -6.34
C PRO A 274 -9.69 6.88 -6.48
N GLU A 275 -9.80 6.15 -5.37
CA GLU A 275 -10.31 4.76 -5.34
C GLU A 275 -11.56 4.58 -6.23
N SER A 276 -12.36 5.65 -6.36
CA SER A 276 -13.50 5.73 -7.27
C SER A 276 -13.16 5.63 -8.76
N LEU A 277 -12.01 6.14 -9.23
CA LEU A 277 -11.59 6.02 -10.63
C LEU A 277 -11.11 4.61 -10.95
N LEU A 278 -10.37 3.94 -10.04
CA LEU A 278 -10.04 2.51 -10.19
C LEU A 278 -11.33 1.69 -10.22
N LEU A 279 -12.30 2.02 -9.35
CA LEU A 279 -13.63 1.41 -9.37
C LEU A 279 -14.38 1.69 -10.69
N ILE A 280 -14.33 2.91 -11.22
CA ILE A 280 -14.95 3.29 -12.51
C ILE A 280 -14.27 2.55 -13.68
N LEU A 281 -12.96 2.36 -13.65
CA LEU A 281 -12.21 1.61 -14.66
C LEU A 281 -12.54 0.11 -14.60
N LEU A 282 -12.68 -0.45 -13.39
CA LEU A 282 -13.15 -1.82 -13.18
C LEU A 282 -14.62 -2.01 -13.60
N ILE A 283 -15.50 -1.04 -13.31
CA ILE A 283 -16.92 -1.07 -13.68
C ILE A 283 -17.07 -0.92 -15.20
N SER A 284 -16.36 0.01 -15.84
CA SER A 284 -16.42 0.22 -17.28
C SER A 284 -15.82 -0.96 -18.06
N GLY A 285 -14.73 -1.56 -17.58
CA GLY A 285 -14.17 -2.81 -18.11
C GLY A 285 -15.14 -3.99 -17.97
N GLY A 286 -15.80 -4.13 -16.83
CA GLY A 286 -16.80 -5.17 -16.58
C GLY A 286 -18.04 -5.04 -17.46
N ILE A 287 -18.55 -3.82 -17.67
CA ILE A 287 -19.67 -3.54 -18.57
C ILE A 287 -19.30 -3.88 -20.03
N PHE A 288 -18.08 -3.54 -20.46
CA PHE A 288 -17.60 -3.85 -21.81
C PHE A 288 -17.54 -5.37 -22.07
N LEU A 289 -17.00 -6.15 -21.13
CA LEU A 289 -16.96 -7.61 -21.23
C LEU A 289 -18.37 -8.24 -21.22
N LEU A 290 -19.30 -7.70 -20.43
CA LEU A 290 -20.69 -8.13 -20.41
C LEU A 290 -21.39 -7.91 -21.76
N LEU A 291 -21.17 -6.75 -22.39
CA LEU A 291 -21.74 -6.44 -23.72
C LEU A 291 -21.18 -7.37 -24.81
N LEU A 292 -19.88 -7.67 -24.78
CA LEU A 292 -19.26 -8.64 -25.70
C LEU A 292 -19.84 -10.05 -25.52
N PHE A 293 -20.07 -10.48 -24.27
CA PHE A 293 -20.70 -11.77 -23.99
C PHE A 293 -22.16 -11.83 -24.48
N ILE A 294 -22.94 -10.75 -24.30
CA ILE A 294 -24.31 -10.64 -24.82
C ILE A 294 -24.29 -10.71 -26.36
N LEU A 295 -23.39 -9.99 -27.03
CA LEU A 295 -23.23 -10.04 -28.48
C LEU A 295 -22.87 -11.46 -28.96
N PHE A 296 -21.95 -12.12 -28.26
CA PHE A 296 -21.59 -13.52 -28.54
C PHE A 296 -22.79 -14.46 -28.40
N LEU A 297 -23.58 -14.34 -27.32
CA LEU A 297 -24.80 -15.12 -27.14
C LEU A 297 -25.84 -14.82 -28.22
N VAL A 298 -26.02 -13.56 -28.61
CA VAL A 298 -26.90 -13.17 -29.72
C VAL A 298 -26.42 -13.80 -31.03
N CYS A 299 -25.10 -13.81 -31.29
CA CYS A 299 -24.50 -14.48 -32.44
C CYS A 299 -24.71 -16.00 -32.39
N LEU A 300 -24.55 -16.64 -31.23
CA LEU A 300 -24.83 -18.07 -31.06
C LEU A 300 -26.31 -18.40 -31.26
N VAL A 301 -27.23 -17.59 -30.73
CA VAL A 301 -28.68 -17.76 -30.93
C VAL A 301 -29.03 -17.52 -32.39
N ARG A 302 -28.44 -16.52 -33.07
CA ARG A 302 -28.62 -16.28 -34.51
C ARG A 302 -28.07 -17.44 -35.33
N ARG A 303 -26.90 -17.98 -34.99
CA ARG A 303 -26.29 -19.14 -35.66
C ARG A 303 -27.14 -20.40 -35.46
N ARG A 304 -27.62 -20.65 -34.23
CA ARG A 304 -28.56 -21.74 -33.93
C ARG A 304 -29.90 -21.56 -34.63
N ARG A 305 -30.43 -20.34 -34.73
CA ARG A 305 -31.65 -20.04 -35.51
C ARG A 305 -31.43 -20.25 -37.00
N LYS A 306 -30.27 -19.86 -37.55
CA LYS A 306 -29.92 -20.09 -38.95
C LYS A 306 -29.80 -21.58 -39.24
N LEU A 307 -29.08 -22.35 -38.40
CA LEU A 307 -28.99 -23.81 -38.47
C LEU A 307 -30.35 -24.49 -38.27
N ARG A 308 -31.18 -24.01 -37.34
CA ARG A 308 -32.54 -24.51 -37.14
C ARG A 308 -33.44 -24.18 -38.32
N ASN A 309 -33.33 -23.01 -38.93
CA ASN A 309 -34.11 -22.66 -40.13
C ASN A 309 -33.63 -23.46 -41.35
N SER A 310 -32.34 -23.76 -41.47
CA SER A 310 -31.80 -24.69 -42.47
C SER A 310 -32.21 -26.15 -42.23
N ALA A 311 -32.29 -26.60 -40.97
CA ALA A 311 -32.79 -27.92 -40.59
C ALA A 311 -34.32 -28.04 -40.72
N VAL A 312 -35.06 -26.96 -40.43
CA VAL A 312 -36.51 -26.85 -40.62
C VAL A 312 -36.84 -26.82 -42.12
N LEU A 313 -36.01 -26.21 -42.98
CA LEU A 313 -36.15 -26.34 -44.45
C LEU A 313 -36.01 -27.79 -44.93
N TYR A 314 -35.30 -28.64 -44.19
CA TYR A 314 -35.19 -30.07 -44.46
C TYR A 314 -36.35 -30.90 -43.88
N GLN A 315 -37.16 -30.33 -42.99
CA GLN A 315 -38.19 -31.06 -42.24
C GLN A 315 -39.61 -30.47 -42.37
N THR A 316 -39.78 -29.33 -43.06
CA THR A 316 -41.09 -28.78 -43.47
C THR A 316 -41.74 -29.56 -44.62
N GLN A 317 -41.27 -30.77 -44.91
CA GLN A 317 -42.10 -31.76 -45.57
C GLN A 317 -43.10 -32.45 -44.63
N SER A 318 -43.07 -32.27 -43.29
CA SER A 318 -44.19 -32.75 -42.46
C SER A 318 -44.34 -32.08 -41.08
N LEU A 319 -45.59 -31.67 -40.78
CA LEU A 319 -46.29 -31.66 -39.47
C LEU A 319 -46.45 -30.34 -38.65
N SER A 320 -47.68 -29.83 -38.78
CA SER A 320 -48.65 -29.20 -37.86
C SER A 320 -48.26 -28.11 -36.84
N SER A 321 -48.95 -26.98 -37.03
CA SER A 321 -49.10 -25.76 -36.25
C SER A 321 -49.97 -25.94 -34.99
N SER A 322 -49.48 -25.54 -33.81
CA SER A 322 -50.28 -25.01 -32.67
C SER A 322 -49.38 -24.76 -31.43
N ARG A 323 -48.60 -25.77 -30.99
CA ARG A 323 -47.70 -25.66 -29.82
C ARG A 323 -46.58 -24.63 -29.99
N TYR A 324 -46.10 -24.43 -31.22
CA TYR A 324 -45.07 -23.43 -31.54
C TYR A 324 -45.54 -21.99 -31.33
N ASN A 325 -46.81 -21.69 -31.65
CA ASN A 325 -47.36 -20.34 -31.49
C ASN A 325 -47.57 -19.99 -30.01
N ILE A 326 -48.00 -20.95 -29.19
CA ILE A 326 -48.17 -20.76 -27.73
C ILE A 326 -46.82 -20.48 -27.04
N PHE A 327 -45.77 -21.23 -27.40
CA PHE A 327 -44.43 -21.01 -26.84
C PHE A 327 -43.85 -19.63 -27.24
N LYS A 328 -44.11 -19.20 -28.48
CA LYS A 328 -43.66 -17.90 -29.00
C LYS A 328 -44.34 -16.72 -28.28
N VAL A 329 -45.63 -16.84 -27.94
CA VAL A 329 -46.37 -15.81 -27.18
C VAL A 329 -45.84 -15.71 -25.76
N LYS A 330 -45.69 -16.84 -25.05
CA LYS A 330 -45.18 -16.85 -23.67
C LYS A 330 -43.75 -16.29 -23.55
N LEU A 331 -42.88 -16.58 -24.52
CA LEU A 331 -41.53 -16.04 -24.53
C LEU A 331 -41.51 -14.50 -24.74
N LYS A 332 -42.43 -13.98 -25.56
CA LYS A 332 -42.56 -12.53 -25.82
C LYS A 332 -43.07 -11.80 -24.57
N GLU A 333 -44.00 -12.40 -23.83
CA GLU A 333 -44.51 -11.85 -22.57
C GLU A 333 -43.42 -11.82 -21.49
N SER A 334 -42.64 -12.91 -21.33
CA SER A 334 -41.53 -12.94 -20.39
C SER A 334 -40.43 -11.94 -20.73
N LEU A 335 -40.08 -11.77 -22.01
CA LEU A 335 -39.09 -10.78 -22.43
C LEU A 335 -39.56 -9.34 -22.23
N ASN A 336 -40.84 -9.05 -22.47
CA ASN A 336 -41.41 -7.72 -22.22
C ASN A 336 -41.45 -7.40 -20.72
N SER A 337 -41.72 -8.40 -19.87
CA SER A 337 -41.65 -8.24 -18.41
C SER A 337 -40.24 -7.85 -17.95
N VAL A 338 -39.21 -8.56 -18.42
CA VAL A 338 -37.82 -8.25 -18.10
C VAL A 338 -37.40 -6.86 -18.62
N PHE A 339 -37.82 -6.50 -19.83
CA PHE A 339 -37.53 -5.19 -20.41
C PHE A 339 -38.16 -4.04 -19.60
N ASN A 340 -39.40 -4.23 -19.13
CA ASN A 340 -40.10 -3.24 -18.30
C ASN A 340 -39.46 -3.09 -16.92
N VAL A 341 -38.96 -4.17 -16.32
CA VAL A 341 -38.20 -4.13 -15.06
C VAL A 341 -36.89 -3.34 -15.25
N PHE A 342 -36.16 -3.58 -16.34
CA PHE A 342 -34.94 -2.83 -16.66
C PHE A 342 -35.20 -1.34 -16.89
N GLN A 343 -36.26 -1.00 -17.62
CA GLN A 343 -36.69 0.39 -17.81
C GLN A 343 -37.08 1.06 -16.48
N GLY A 344 -37.75 0.32 -15.59
CA GLY A 344 -38.11 0.79 -14.25
C GLY A 344 -36.89 1.06 -13.37
N LEU A 345 -35.92 0.13 -13.35
CA LEU A 345 -34.66 0.29 -12.63
C LEU A 345 -33.85 1.48 -13.14
N HIS A 346 -33.75 1.66 -14.46
CA HIS A 346 -33.06 2.82 -15.04
C HIS A 346 -33.74 4.15 -14.68
N LYS A 347 -35.08 4.22 -14.73
CA LYS A 347 -35.84 5.42 -14.32
C LYS A 347 -35.69 5.71 -12.83
N ASN A 348 -35.71 4.69 -11.98
CA ASN A 348 -35.51 4.84 -10.54
C ASN A 348 -34.08 5.30 -10.23
N ALA A 349 -33.07 4.73 -10.89
CA ALA A 349 -31.68 5.18 -10.77
C ALA A 349 -31.52 6.65 -11.17
N LEU A 350 -32.10 7.08 -12.30
CA LEU A 350 -32.09 8.48 -12.73
C LEU A 350 -32.80 9.41 -11.73
N LYS A 351 -33.89 8.94 -11.11
CA LYS A 351 -34.64 9.68 -10.08
C LYS A 351 -33.82 9.84 -8.81
N THR A 352 -33.10 8.80 -8.40
CA THR A 352 -32.17 8.83 -7.26
C THR A 352 -31.00 9.76 -7.53
N VAL A 353 -30.39 9.70 -8.73
CA VAL A 353 -29.31 10.62 -9.12
C VAL A 353 -29.80 12.07 -9.14
N ARG A 354 -30.98 12.36 -9.68
CA ARG A 354 -31.57 13.72 -9.63
C ARG A 354 -31.89 14.18 -8.21
N LYS A 355 -32.34 13.28 -7.32
CA LYS A 355 -32.60 13.59 -5.92
C LYS A 355 -31.31 13.89 -5.16
N ILE A 356 -30.27 13.10 -5.41
CA ILE A 356 -28.92 13.34 -4.88
C ILE A 356 -28.37 14.67 -5.41
N MET A 357 -28.46 14.95 -6.71
CA MET A 357 -28.07 16.24 -7.28
C MET A 357 -28.85 17.41 -6.66
N LYS A 358 -30.16 17.26 -6.45
CA LYS A 358 -30.99 18.31 -5.83
C LYS A 358 -30.58 18.58 -4.37
N ILE A 359 -30.32 17.52 -3.59
CA ILE A 359 -29.81 17.63 -2.21
C ILE A 359 -28.41 18.29 -2.20
N LEU A 360 -27.55 17.93 -3.15
CA LEU A 360 -26.22 18.53 -3.28
C LEU A 360 -26.30 20.01 -3.68
N MET A 361 -27.25 20.40 -4.54
CA MET A 361 -27.47 21.79 -4.94
C MET A 361 -28.15 22.65 -3.85
N GLU A 362 -29.06 22.08 -3.06
CA GLU A 362 -29.69 22.78 -1.92
C GLU A 362 -28.69 22.99 -0.77
N ASN A 363 -27.77 22.05 -0.53
CA ASN A 363 -26.72 22.19 0.49
C ASN A 363 -25.62 23.19 0.09
N THR A 364 -25.31 23.33 -1.20
CA THR A 364 -24.37 24.37 -1.68
C THR A 364 -24.96 25.78 -1.55
N PHE A 365 -26.26 25.96 -1.84
CA PHE A 365 -26.95 27.25 -1.65
C PHE A 365 -27.08 27.67 -0.17
N HIS A 366 -27.25 26.71 0.75
CA HIS A 366 -27.33 27.01 2.18
C HIS A 366 -25.98 27.42 2.80
N GLN A 367 -24.87 26.90 2.27
CA GLN A 367 -23.52 27.31 2.68
C GLN A 367 -23.17 28.72 2.20
N ASP A 368 -23.56 29.10 0.98
CA ASP A 368 -23.38 30.47 0.46
C ASP A 368 -24.21 31.51 1.23
N SER A 369 -25.43 31.16 1.65
CA SER A 369 -26.27 32.05 2.47
C SER A 369 -25.73 32.26 3.90
N GLN A 370 -25.05 31.26 4.48
CA GLN A 370 -24.44 31.34 5.81
C GLN A 370 -23.10 32.11 5.79
N MET A 371 -22.32 32.00 4.71
CA MET A 371 -21.13 32.84 4.51
C MET A 371 -21.49 34.31 4.37
N ASN A 372 -22.50 34.65 3.55
CA ASN A 372 -22.89 36.06 3.33
C ASN A 372 -23.46 36.76 4.58
N GLN A 373 -23.93 36.01 5.57
CA GLN A 373 -24.45 36.56 6.83
C GLN A 373 -23.32 36.76 7.86
N LYS A 374 -22.30 35.89 7.89
CA LYS A 374 -21.09 36.08 8.72
C LYS A 374 -20.20 37.23 8.22
N THR A 375 -20.09 37.45 6.91
CA THR A 375 -19.30 38.58 6.37
C THR A 375 -19.96 39.95 6.63
N LYS A 376 -21.28 40.00 6.84
CA LYS A 376 -22.00 41.24 7.20
C LYS A 376 -21.93 41.60 8.69
N THR A 377 -21.69 40.64 9.58
CA THR A 377 -21.56 40.92 11.03
C THR A 377 -20.14 41.40 11.41
N VAL A 378 -19.12 41.07 10.62
CA VAL A 378 -17.73 41.53 10.86
C VAL A 378 -17.46 42.94 10.33
N MET A 379 -18.39 43.55 9.59
CA MET A 379 -18.23 44.90 9.02
C MET A 379 -19.02 46.01 9.74
N ILE A 380 -19.59 45.74 10.93
CA ILE A 380 -20.31 46.71 11.79
C ILE A 380 -19.94 46.56 13.28
N MET A 381 -18.66 46.34 13.59
CA MET A 381 -18.13 46.52 14.95
C MET A 381 -16.83 47.32 14.92
#